data_AF-A0A485CZY2-F1
#
_entry.id   AF-A0A485CZY2-F1
#
_cell.length_a   1.000
_cell.length_b   1.000
_cell.length_c   1.000
_cell.angle_alpha   90.00
_cell.angle_beta   90.00
_cell.angle_gamma   90.00
#
_symmetry.space_group_name_H-M   'P 1'
#
loop_
_entity.id
_entity.type
_entity.pdbx_description
1 polymer ?
#
loop_
_entity_poly.entity_id
_entity_poly.type
_entity_poly.pdbx_seq_one_letter_code
_entity_poly.pdbx_strand_id
1 'polypeptide(L)'
;MPALSRSRFLVSRGADEGIELLIRAFCEPGQDAVLYCPPTYGMYSVSAETIGVACRTVPSLSDWQLDLPGIAANLDGVKVVFVCSPNNPDRADY
;
A
#
# COMPACT_ATOMS: atom_id res chain seq x y z
N MET A 1 -3.48 -18.64 -17.56
CA MET A 1 -2.39 -17.75 -17.13
C MET A 1 -1.07 -18.49 -17.24
N PRO A 2 0.00 -17.88 -17.78
CA PRO A 2 1.32 -18.51 -17.82
C PRO A 2 1.87 -18.70 -16.40
N ALA A 3 2.64 -19.76 -16.18
CA ALA A 3 3.31 -20.00 -14.91
C ALA A 3 4.38 -18.92 -14.65
N LEU A 4 4.44 -18.40 -13.42
CA LEU A 4 5.47 -17.45 -13.01
C LEU A 4 6.80 -18.16 -12.77
N SER A 5 7.93 -17.52 -13.11
CA SER A 5 9.26 -18.04 -12.83
C SER A 5 9.57 -18.04 -11.33
N ARG A 6 10.39 -19.00 -10.86
CA ARG A 6 10.77 -19.11 -9.43
C ARG A 6 11.38 -17.83 -8.86
N SER A 7 12.10 -17.05 -9.68
CA SER A 7 12.70 -15.77 -9.31
C SER A 7 11.71 -14.65 -8.98
N ARG A 8 10.40 -14.85 -9.24
CA ARG A 8 9.34 -13.90 -8.92
C ARG A 8 8.69 -14.15 -7.56
N PHE A 9 9.17 -15.15 -6.80
CA PHE A 9 8.63 -15.48 -5.49
C PHE A 9 9.62 -15.12 -4.39
N LEU A 10 9.12 -14.46 -3.37
CA LEU A 10 9.78 -14.23 -2.09
C LEU A 10 8.84 -14.75 -0.99
N VAL A 11 9.38 -15.50 -0.03
CA VAL A 11 8.62 -16.04 1.11
C VAL A 11 9.03 -15.27 2.36
N SER A 12 8.04 -14.79 3.10
CA SER A 12 8.19 -13.98 4.32
C SER A 12 7.32 -14.55 5.45
N ARG A 13 7.48 -14.04 6.67
CA ARG A 13 6.65 -14.34 7.84
C ARG A 13 5.27 -13.67 7.72
N GLY A 14 4.46 -14.17 6.79
CA GLY A 14 3.16 -13.60 6.46
C GLY A 14 3.26 -12.34 5.59
N ALA A 15 2.10 -11.82 5.20
CA ALA A 15 2.01 -10.64 4.33
C ALA A 15 2.48 -9.36 5.03
N ASP A 16 2.38 -9.28 6.36
CA ASP A 16 2.86 -8.13 7.14
C ASP A 16 4.34 -7.86 6.93
N GLU A 17 5.17 -8.91 6.94
CA GLU A 17 6.60 -8.75 6.64
C GLU A 17 6.82 -8.37 5.16
N GLY A 18 5.95 -8.79 4.25
CA GLY A 18 5.97 -8.33 2.85
C GLY A 18 5.70 -6.82 2.72
N ILE A 19 4.75 -6.29 3.50
CA ILE A 19 4.47 -4.84 3.59
C ILE A 19 5.71 -4.11 4.10
N GLU A 20 6.30 -4.57 5.20
CA GLU A 20 7.53 -3.97 5.74
C GLU A 20 8.69 -3.99 4.74
N LEU A 21 8.88 -5.10 4.03
CA LEU A 21 9.97 -5.25 3.04
C LEU A 21 9.81 -4.25 1.88
N LEU A 22 8.59 -4.04 1.39
CA LEU A 22 8.33 -3.05 0.35
C LEU A 22 8.65 -1.63 0.83
N ILE A 23 8.24 -1.28 2.05
CA ILE A 23 8.54 0.04 2.62
C ILE A 23 10.05 0.21 2.80
N ARG A 24 10.73 -0.75 3.41
CA ARG A 24 12.19 -0.70 3.64
C ARG A 24 13.02 -0.64 2.35
N ALA A 25 12.54 -1.28 1.28
CA ALA A 25 13.30 -1.35 0.02
C ALA A 25 13.16 -0.08 -0.83
N PHE A 26 12.05 0.64 -0.72
CA PHE A 26 11.69 1.71 -1.66
C PHE A 26 11.50 3.08 -1.03
N CYS A 27 11.30 3.18 0.29
CA CYS A 27 11.07 4.44 0.99
C CYS A 27 12.25 4.82 1.88
N GLU A 28 12.79 6.02 1.69
CA GLU A 28 13.75 6.65 2.58
C GLU A 28 13.01 7.34 3.77
N PRO A 29 13.29 6.96 5.02
CA PRO A 29 12.67 7.56 6.20
C PRO A 29 12.86 9.09 6.27
N GLY A 30 11.79 9.80 6.62
CA GLY A 30 11.77 11.26 6.68
C GLY A 30 11.80 11.99 5.32
N GLN A 31 11.83 11.26 4.20
CA GLN A 31 11.83 11.85 2.84
C GLN A 31 10.66 11.34 2.00
N ASP A 32 10.49 10.03 1.92
CA ASP A 32 9.49 9.39 1.07
C ASP A 32 8.18 9.10 1.84
N ALA A 33 7.14 8.77 1.08
CA ALA A 33 5.83 8.38 1.60
C ALA A 33 5.31 7.06 1.02
N VAL A 34 4.43 6.42 1.77
CA VAL A 34 3.47 5.42 1.25
C VAL A 34 2.11 6.08 1.01
N LEU A 35 1.31 5.51 0.11
CA LEU A 35 -0.09 5.90 -0.07
C LEU A 35 -1.02 4.69 0.07
N TYR A 36 -2.14 4.86 0.77
CA TYR A 36 -3.23 3.88 0.85
C TYR A 36 -4.60 4.57 0.91
N CYS A 37 -5.68 3.80 0.70
CA CYS A 37 -7.04 4.35 0.55
C CYS A 37 -7.98 3.89 1.67
N PRO A 38 -8.21 4.69 2.74
CA PRO A 38 -9.14 4.32 3.80
C PRO A 38 -10.61 4.28 3.34
N PRO A 39 -11.46 3.41 3.92
CA PRO A 39 -11.13 2.40 4.92
C PRO A 39 -10.40 1.19 4.28
N THR A 40 -9.27 0.78 4.85
CA THR A 40 -8.51 -0.39 4.39
C THR A 40 -7.69 -1.00 5.53
N TYR A 41 -6.87 -2.01 5.24
CA TYR A 41 -6.05 -2.73 6.21
C TYR A 41 -5.03 -1.82 6.91
N GLY A 42 -4.98 -1.89 8.25
CA GLY A 42 -4.18 -0.95 9.06
C GLY A 42 -2.66 -1.14 9.02
N MET A 43 -2.16 -2.30 8.57
CA MET A 43 -0.71 -2.59 8.64
C MET A 43 0.13 -1.71 7.71
N TYR A 44 -0.47 -1.08 6.70
CA TYR A 44 0.22 -0.11 5.86
C TYR A 44 0.70 1.09 6.69
N SER A 45 -0.18 1.66 7.53
CA SER A 45 0.16 2.81 8.36
C SER A 45 1.06 2.40 9.53
N VAL A 46 0.75 1.29 10.21
CA VAL A 46 1.55 0.78 11.32
C VAL A 46 3.00 0.55 10.91
N SER A 47 3.22 -0.09 9.76
CA SER A 47 4.57 -0.38 9.26
C SER A 47 5.30 0.90 8.85
N ALA A 48 4.65 1.79 8.10
CA ALA A 48 5.25 3.04 7.64
C ALA A 48 5.62 3.97 8.82
N GLU A 49 4.71 4.17 9.76
CA GLU A 49 4.94 4.97 10.97
C GLU A 49 6.07 4.39 11.83
N THR A 50 6.12 3.06 12.00
CA THR A 50 7.19 2.38 12.76
C THR A 50 8.55 2.56 12.10
N ILE A 51 8.62 2.62 10.76
CA ILE A 51 9.86 2.81 9.99
C ILE A 51 10.25 4.30 9.91
N GLY A 52 9.34 5.23 10.18
CA GLY A 52 9.56 6.67 10.02
C GLY A 52 9.31 7.18 8.59
N VAL A 53 8.46 6.49 7.83
CA VAL A 53 8.01 6.86 6.48
C VAL A 53 6.65 7.53 6.58
N ALA A 54 6.43 8.61 5.81
CA ALA A 54 5.19 9.35 5.87
C ALA A 54 4.00 8.55 5.29
N CYS A 55 2.84 8.66 5.93
CA CYS A 55 1.58 8.08 5.44
C CYS A 55 0.78 9.13 4.69
N ARG A 56 0.51 8.90 3.40
CA ARG A 56 -0.46 9.68 2.63
C ARG A 56 -1.73 8.88 2.43
N THR A 57 -2.87 9.54 2.56
CA THR A 57 -4.17 8.87 2.45
C THR A 57 -5.07 9.59 1.46
N VAL A 58 -5.71 8.81 0.58
CA VAL A 58 -6.80 9.28 -0.27
C VAL A 58 -8.00 8.38 0.02
N PRO A 59 -9.01 8.85 0.78
CA PRO A 59 -10.17 8.03 1.09
C PRO A 59 -10.85 7.47 -0.17
N SER A 60 -11.31 6.23 -0.10
CA SER A 60 -12.14 5.65 -1.16
C SER A 60 -13.41 6.47 -1.35
N LEU A 61 -13.97 6.39 -2.55
CA LEU A 61 -15.26 6.98 -2.89
C LEU A 61 -16.39 6.33 -2.05
N SER A 62 -17.59 6.92 -2.11
CA SER A 62 -18.75 6.43 -1.33
C SER A 62 -19.20 5.02 -1.72
N ASP A 63 -18.83 4.54 -2.90
CA ASP A 63 -19.04 3.17 -3.39
C ASP A 63 -17.81 2.27 -3.17
N TRP A 64 -16.88 2.72 -2.32
CA TRP A 64 -15.61 2.09 -1.98
C TRP A 64 -14.60 1.95 -3.13
N GLN A 65 -14.87 2.55 -4.30
CA GLN A 65 -13.94 2.60 -5.42
C GLN A 65 -12.78 3.58 -5.17
N LEU A 66 -11.70 3.43 -5.92
CA LEU A 66 -10.54 4.32 -5.83
C LEU A 66 -10.88 5.73 -6.37
N ASP A 67 -10.54 6.76 -5.60
CA ASP A 67 -10.49 8.14 -6.11
C ASP A 67 -9.20 8.33 -6.92
N LEU A 68 -9.21 7.89 -8.19
CA LEU A 68 -8.05 7.99 -9.08
C LEU A 68 -7.57 9.45 -9.28
N PRO A 69 -8.44 10.45 -9.47
CA PRO A 69 -8.02 11.86 -9.50
C PRO A 69 -7.34 12.30 -8.18
N GLY A 70 -7.90 11.92 -7.04
CA GLY A 70 -7.33 12.21 -5.72
C GLY A 70 -5.97 11.56 -5.54
N ILE A 71 -5.80 10.30 -5.94
CA ILE A 71 -4.53 9.58 -5.92
C ILE A 71 -3.50 10.31 -6.78
N ALA A 72 -3.83 10.62 -8.04
CA ALA A 72 -2.91 11.27 -8.98
C ALA A 72 -2.42 12.63 -8.47
N ALA A 73 -3.29 13.42 -7.84
CA ALA A 73 -2.92 14.70 -7.22
C ALA A 73 -2.00 14.57 -5.99
N ASN A 74 -1.89 13.36 -5.43
CA ASN A 74 -1.20 13.05 -4.19
C ASN A 74 -0.04 12.06 -4.39
N LEU A 75 0.56 11.96 -5.58
CA LEU A 75 1.69 11.04 -5.82
C LEU A 75 3.10 11.61 -5.53
N ASP A 76 3.23 12.93 -5.34
CA ASP A 76 4.55 13.56 -5.18
C ASP A 76 5.30 13.01 -3.95
N GLY A 77 6.50 12.46 -4.12
CA GLY A 77 7.26 11.80 -3.05
C GLY A 77 6.72 10.44 -2.57
N VAL A 78 5.66 9.91 -3.18
CA VAL A 78 5.14 8.56 -2.86
C VAL A 78 5.96 7.50 -3.60
N LYS A 79 6.46 6.49 -2.87
CA LYS A 79 7.26 5.39 -3.44
C LYS A 79 6.52 4.06 -3.53
N VAL A 80 5.53 3.85 -2.65
CA VAL A 80 4.71 2.63 -2.62
C VAL A 80 3.24 3.02 -2.45
N VAL A 81 2.38 2.44 -3.28
CA VAL A 81 0.91 2.55 -3.15
C VAL A 81 0.36 1.18 -2.78
N PHE A 82 -0.36 1.08 -1.66
CA PHE A 82 -1.04 -0.14 -1.24
C PHE A 82 -2.53 -0.07 -1.60
N VAL A 83 -3.00 -1.08 -2.32
CA VAL A 83 -4.42 -1.32 -2.64
C VAL A 83 -4.74 -2.77 -2.28
N CYS A 84 -5.74 -2.97 -1.44
CA CYS A 84 -6.20 -4.29 -1.02
C CYS A 84 -7.42 -4.69 -1.87
N SER A 85 -7.36 -5.80 -2.61
CA SER A 85 -8.47 -6.27 -3.46
C SER A 85 -8.58 -7.80 -3.37
N PRO A 86 -9.72 -8.37 -2.91
CA PRO A 86 -10.86 -7.66 -2.31
C PRO A 86 -10.44 -6.90 -1.04
N ASN A 87 -10.97 -5.70 -0.86
CA ASN A 87 -10.56 -4.82 0.24
C ASN A 87 -11.02 -5.34 1.61
N ASN A 88 -10.21 -5.08 2.64
CA ASN A 88 -10.55 -5.34 4.04
C ASN A 88 -10.74 -3.98 4.74
N PRO A 89 -11.94 -3.61 5.25
CA PRO A 89 -13.02 -4.51 5.68
C PRO A 89 -14.24 -4.61 4.75
N ASP A 90 -14.39 -3.74 3.75
CA ASP A 90 -15.64 -3.56 2.99
C ASP A 90 -15.89 -4.58 1.87
N ARG A 91 -14.86 -5.37 1.50
CA ARG A 91 -14.89 -6.39 0.44
C ARG A 91 -15.08 -5.82 -0.97
N ALA A 92 -14.78 -4.54 -1.20
CA ALA A 92 -14.80 -3.96 -2.53
C ALA A 92 -13.76 -4.63 -3.44
N ASP A 93 -14.19 -4.95 -4.67
CA ASP A 93 -13.32 -5.31 -5.78
C ASP A 93 -13.16 -4.09 -6.69
N TYR A 94 -11.96 -3.91 -7.25
CA TYR A 94 -11.59 -2.84 -8.17
C TYR A 94 -11.35 -3.37 -9.58
#